data_AF-A0A3M1ZUN1-F1
#
_entry.id   AF-A0A3M1ZUN1-F1
#
_cell.length_a   1.000
_cell.length_b   1.000
_cell.length_c   1.000
_cell.angle_alpha   90.00
_cell.angle_beta   90.00
_cell.angle_gamma   90.00
#
_symmetry.space_group_name_H-M   'P 1'
#
loop_
_entity.id
_entity.type
_entity.pdbx_description
1 polymer ?
#
loop_
_entity_poly.entity_id
_entity_poly.type
_entity_poly.pdbx_seq_one_letter_code
_entity_poly.pdbx_strand_id
1 'polypeptide(L)'
;MRNPWFALPLAAFVLLAAAQVWLSHQRYELAKQHQQIVLEMDGVQAELKRLQLELASLTRPERLRQWAKEKLDMHPPAPHQVVRL
;
A
#
# COMPACT_ATOMS: atom_id res chain seq x y z
N MET A 1 65.34 6.09 4.94
CA MET A 1 64.90 5.17 3.86
C MET A 1 63.42 4.87 4.09
N ARG A 2 62.52 5.54 3.37
CA ARG A 2 61.06 5.37 3.51
C ARG A 2 60.62 4.33 2.49
N ASN A 3 60.41 3.08 2.93
CA ASN A 3 60.06 1.98 2.02
C ASN A 3 58.70 2.27 1.35
N PRO A 4 58.65 2.47 0.02
CA PRO A 4 57.43 2.84 -0.70
C PRO A 4 56.41 1.68 -0.76
N TRP A 5 56.81 0.49 -0.33
CA TRP A 5 55.99 -0.72 -0.41
C TRP A 5 54.71 -0.67 0.45
N PHE A 6 54.72 0.10 1.55
CA PHE A 6 53.55 0.26 2.43
C PHE A 6 52.55 1.29 1.92
N ALA A 7 52.91 2.14 0.95
CA ALA A 7 52.01 3.16 0.41
C ALA A 7 50.89 2.56 -0.46
N LEU A 8 51.20 1.50 -1.21
CA LEU A 8 50.25 0.76 -2.05
C LEU A 8 49.09 0.14 -1.25
N PRO A 9 49.33 -0.69 -0.22
CA PRO A 9 48.23 -1.26 0.57
C PRO A 9 47.47 -0.19 1.36
N LEU A 10 48.14 0.87 1.80
CA LEU A 10 47.49 1.98 2.49
C LEU A 10 46.51 2.72 1.56
N ALA A 11 46.93 3.02 0.32
CA ALA A 11 46.06 3.65 -0.67
C ALA A 11 44.87 2.75 -1.04
N ALA A 12 45.10 1.44 -1.20
CA ALA A 12 44.04 0.47 -1.44
C ALA A 12 43.03 0.41 -0.28
N PHE A 13 43.52 0.46 0.97
CA PHE A 13 42.67 0.45 2.16
C PHE A 13 41.79 1.71 2.25
N VAL A 14 42.36 2.88 1.95
CA VAL A 14 41.60 4.14 1.91
C VAL A 14 40.52 4.11 0.83
N LEU A 15 40.83 3.59 -0.36
CA LEU A 15 39.85 3.43 -1.44
C LEU A 15 38.71 2.48 -1.06
N LEU A 16 39.03 1.34 -0.43
CA LEU A 16 38.01 0.39 0.02
C LEU A 16 37.13 0.98 1.13
N ALA A 17 37.72 1.71 2.08
CA ALA A 17 36.97 2.39 3.12
C ALA A 17 36.02 3.46 2.54
N ALA A 18 36.50 4.26 1.58
CA ALA A 18 35.67 5.25 0.90
C ALA A 18 34.53 4.59 0.10
N ALA A 19 34.82 3.49 -0.61
CA ALA A 19 33.81 2.74 -1.34
C ALA A 19 32.75 2.14 -0.41
N GLN A 20 33.15 1.62 0.76
CA GLN A 20 32.23 1.07 1.76
C GLN A 20 31.29 2.15 2.32
N VAL A 21 31.82 3.34 2.64
CA VAL A 21 31.00 4.46 3.12
C VAL A 21 30.02 4.90 2.04
N TRP A 22 30.48 5.02 0.79
CA TRP A 22 29.62 5.37 -0.34
C TRP A 22 28.49 4.35 -0.54
N LEU A 23 28.82 3.06 -0.50
CA LEU A 23 27.85 1.98 -0.64
C LEU A 23 26.84 1.97 0.51
N SER A 24 27.30 2.23 1.74
CA SER A 24 26.42 2.35 2.90
C SER A 24 25.44 3.52 2.74
N HIS A 25 25.91 4.64 2.20
CA HIS A 25 25.06 5.81 1.95
C HIS A 25 23.99 5.51 0.89
N GLN A 26 24.37 4.85 -0.22
CA GLN A 26 23.42 4.44 -1.26
C GLN A 26 22.37 3.46 -0.74
N ARG A 27 22.78 2.49 0.08
CA ARG A 27 21.84 1.54 0.73
C ARG A 27 20.86 2.25 1.65
N TYR A 28 21.32 3.27 2.38
CA TYR A 28 20.47 4.04 3.27
C TYR A 28 19.42 4.84 2.50
N GLU A 29 19.81 5.56 1.45
CA GLU A 29 18.87 6.31 0.62
C GLU A 29 17.86 5.38 -0.06
N LEU A 30 18.30 4.23 -0.56
CA LEU A 30 17.41 3.24 -1.19
C LEU A 30 16.43 2.63 -0.19
N ALA A 31 16.87 2.32 1.03
CA ALA A 31 16.00 1.83 2.10
C ALA A 31 14.95 2.89 2.49
N LYS A 32 15.35 4.16 2.56
CA LYS A 32 14.45 5.28 2.86
C LYS A 32 13.38 5.45 1.77
N GLN A 33 13.78 5.40 0.49
CA GLN A 33 12.84 5.47 -0.63
C GLN A 33 11.87 4.30 -0.62
N HIS A 34 12.36 3.08 -0.39
CA HIS A 34 11.51 1.91 -0.27
C HIS A 34 10.49 2.06 0.87
N GLN A 35 10.93 2.54 2.03
CA GLN A 35 10.03 2.76 3.17
C GLN A 35 8.97 3.82 2.88
N GLN A 36 9.31 4.90 2.15
CA GLN A 36 8.32 5.89 1.72
C GLN A 36 7.26 5.27 0.80
N ILE A 37 7.70 4.49 -0.20
CA ILE A 37 6.78 3.82 -1.13
C ILE A 37 5.85 2.86 -0.39
N VAL A 38 6.36 2.08 0.57
CA VAL A 38 5.52 1.17 1.38
C VAL A 38 4.46 1.95 2.18
N LEU A 39 4.85 3.07 2.80
CA LEU A 39 3.90 3.90 3.54
C LEU A 39 2.83 4.51 2.63
N GLU A 40 3.21 4.95 1.43
CA GLU A 40 2.26 5.44 0.42
C GLU A 40 1.30 4.34 -0.04
N MET A 41 1.82 3.13 -0.31
CA MET A 41 1.00 1.97 -0.68
C MET A 41 0.01 1.60 0.42
N ASP A 42 0.43 1.59 1.69
CA ASP A 42 -0.42 1.31 2.83
C ASP A 42 -1.52 2.37 2.97
N GLY A 43 -1.19 3.65 2.76
CA GLY A 43 -2.15 4.75 2.74
C GLY A 43 -3.23 4.58 1.67
N VAL A 44 -2.82 4.29 0.43
CA VAL A 44 -3.74 4.05 -0.69
C VAL A 44 -4.62 2.81 -0.45
N GLN A 45 -4.06 1.73 0.11
CA GLN A 45 -4.85 0.54 0.45
C GLN A 45 -5.89 0.83 1.54
N ALA A 46 -5.55 1.65 2.54
CA ALA A 46 -6.49 2.07 3.57
C ALA A 46 -7.64 2.89 2.97
N GLU A 47 -7.33 3.80 2.05
CA GLU A 47 -8.32 4.60 1.34
C GLU A 47 -9.24 3.75 0.45
N LEU A 48 -8.68 2.79 -0.30
CA LEU A 48 -9.47 1.84 -1.09
C LEU A 48 -10.43 1.03 -0.21
N LYS A 49 -9.96 0.52 0.93
CA LYS A 49 -10.82 -0.21 1.88
C LYS A 49 -11.95 0.67 2.41
N ARG A 50 -11.66 1.93 2.73
CA ARG A 50 -12.67 2.90 3.15
C ARG A 50 -13.69 3.14 2.04
N LEU A 51 -13.25 3.40 0.81
CA LEU A 51 -14.13 3.60 -0.34
C LEU A 51 -15.00 2.37 -0.63
N GLN A 52 -14.46 1.17 -0.48
CA GLN A 52 -15.24 -0.07 -0.62
C GLN A 52 -16.32 -0.19 0.44
N LEU A 53 -16.03 0.20 1.69
CA LEU A 53 -17.03 0.24 2.77
C LEU A 53 -18.10 1.30 2.49
N GLU A 54 -17.70 2.48 2.02
CA GLU A 54 -18.61 3.55 1.62
C GLU A 54 -19.50 3.10 0.46
N LEU A 55 -18.93 2.49 -0.58
CA LEU A 55 -19.66 1.92 -1.71
C LEU A 55 -20.62 0.83 -1.25
N ALA A 56 -20.16 -0.11 -0.42
CA ALA A 56 -21.01 -1.16 0.13
C ALA A 56 -22.17 -0.58 0.95
N SER A 57 -21.94 0.52 1.67
CA SER A 57 -22.99 1.25 2.39
C SER A 57 -23.99 1.96 1.46
N LEU A 58 -23.54 2.44 0.29
CA LEU A 58 -24.35 3.07 -0.74
C LEU A 58 -25.18 2.04 -1.50
N THR A 59 -24.61 0.89 -1.80
CA THR A 59 -25.27 -0.24 -2.49
C THR A 59 -26.02 -1.15 -1.52
N ARG A 60 -26.19 -0.78 -0.25
CA ARG A 60 -26.95 -1.58 0.72
C ARG A 60 -28.34 -1.90 0.16
N PRO A 61 -28.75 -3.18 0.15
CA PRO A 61 -30.06 -3.58 -0.34
C PRO A 61 -31.19 -2.87 0.40
N GLU A 62 -31.01 -2.45 1.65
CA GLU A 62 -31.94 -1.59 2.38
C GLU A 62 -32.28 -0.28 1.66
N ARG A 63 -31.31 0.42 1.02
CA ARG A 63 -31.63 1.63 0.26
C ARG A 63 -32.37 1.32 -1.02
N LEU A 64 -32.00 0.24 -1.71
CA LEU A 64 -32.74 -0.27 -2.87
C LEU A 64 -34.18 -0.64 -2.49
N ARG A 65 -34.37 -1.28 -1.33
CA ARG A 65 -35.70 -1.61 -0.78
C ARG A 65 -36.48 -0.36 -0.40
N GLN A 66 -35.86 0.63 0.23
CA GLN A 66 -36.49 1.91 0.53
C GLN A 66 -36.91 2.63 -0.75
N TRP A 67 -36.05 2.73 -1.75
CA TRP A 67 -36.40 3.32 -3.04
C TRP A 67 -37.50 2.55 -3.75
N ALA A 68 -37.45 1.22 -3.78
CA ALA A 68 -38.53 0.41 -4.36
C ALA A 68 -39.87 0.65 -3.62
N LYS A 69 -39.83 0.80 -2.31
CA LYS A 69 -41.02 1.09 -1.50
C LYS A 69 -41.54 2.52 -1.69
N GLU A 70 -40.67 3.52 -1.75
CA GLU A 70 -41.04 4.93 -1.81
C GLU A 70 -41.35 5.42 -3.23
N LYS A 71 -40.63 4.92 -4.25
CA LYS A 71 -40.80 5.34 -5.65
C LYS A 71 -41.71 4.43 -6.46
N LEU A 72 -41.70 3.14 -6.16
CA LEU A 72 -42.41 2.12 -6.95
C LEU A 72 -43.55 1.46 -6.17
N ASP A 73 -43.81 1.91 -4.94
CA ASP A 73 -44.80 1.35 -4.01
C ASP A 73 -44.70 -0.18 -3.85
N MET A 74 -43.48 -0.70 -4.03
CA MET A 74 -43.23 -2.14 -3.95
C MET A 74 -43.15 -2.59 -2.49
N HIS A 75 -43.89 -3.64 -2.17
CA HIS A 75 -43.86 -4.28 -0.86
C HIS A 75 -43.36 -5.72 -0.97
N PRO A 76 -42.79 -6.28 0.12
CA PRO A 76 -42.43 -7.69 0.15
C PRO A 76 -43.66 -8.55 -0.16
N PRO A 77 -43.56 -9.51 -1.09
CA PRO A 77 -44.67 -10.40 -1.40
C PRO A 77 -45.03 -11.24 -0.17
N ALA A 78 -46.31 -11.51 -0.01
CA ALA A 78 -46.80 -12.31 1.11
C ALA A 78 -46.35 -13.78 0.96
N PRO A 79 -46.28 -14.57 2.06
CA PRO A 79 -45.77 -15.94 2.02
C PRO A 79 -46.46 -16.85 1.01
N HIS A 80 -47.76 -16.61 0.76
CA HIS A 80 -48.56 -17.36 -0.20
C HIS A 80 -48.31 -16.98 -1.68
N GLN A 81 -47.56 -15.91 -1.93
CA GLN A 81 -47.22 -15.40 -3.28
C GLN A 81 -45.85 -15.88 -3.77
N VAL A 82 -45.08 -16.60 -2.94
CA VAL A 82 -43.73 -17.06 -3.30
C VAL A 82 -43.76 -18.55 -3.68
N VAL A 83 -43.52 -18.85 -4.95
CA VAL A 83 -43.35 -20.22 -5.45
C VAL A 83 -41.90 -20.65 -5.24
N ARG A 84 -41.67 -21.78 -4.55
CA ARG A 84 -40.34 -22.40 -4.41
C ARG A 84 -40.25 -23.60 -5.36
N LEU A 85 -39.17 -23.68 -6.13
CA LEU A 85 -38.79 -24.84 -6.95
C LEU A 85 -38.00 -25.85 -6.11
#